data_AF-A0A9D2GCH8-F1
#
_entry.id   AF-A0A9D2GCH8-F1
#
_cell.length_a   1.000
_cell.length_b   1.000
_cell.length_c   1.000
_cell.angle_alpha   90.00
_cell.angle_beta   90.00
_cell.angle_gamma   90.00
#
_symmetry.space_group_name_H-M   'P 1'
#
loop_
_entity.id
_entity.type
_entity.pdbx_description
1 polymer ?
#
loop_
_entity_poly.entity_id
_entity_poly.type
_entity_poly.pdbx_seq_one_letter_code
_entity_poly.pdbx_strand_id
1 'polypeptide(L)'
;MKSFLSLREAAEKWGVSERRINQYCTEGRIPGVQRIGKAWAIPTDAEKPGDPRRIRRQGNPASVQAAPGGLLDHTNLMPLMNTAFAPGHCREAVEAMAAGPQRDIAMAEYYYFSGRPEEAAKEVESYLTSSNMGARLSACLIYAYSNLSIGQIPRARSALGELNASLAAAGEQSPQFRAASAFIASTGAVLLHLPLPEEMPEVESFLPMLPPGLRAFALYVQAHYLYLKEEYEHSAGIVEATLAMGAANYPIPAIYLHLVAVMDYMSLKQPDRAEAHLLTAWEIARPDDLIEGFGEHHGLLGAMLEAVIKPKWPEDFKRIIDITYRFSSGWRRVHNPMTGHDVADDLTTTEFAIAMLAARGWTTQEIAKHLNISVNTVKSHISEAMKKLNVETRKELKQYMLR
;
A
#
# COMPACT_ATOMS: atom_id res chain seq x y z
N MET A 1 38.83 -48.43 33.47
CA MET A 1 37.43 -48.74 33.15
C MET A 1 36.70 -47.45 32.87
N LYS A 2 36.05 -47.29 31.70
CA LYS A 2 35.14 -46.15 31.48
C LYS A 2 33.92 -46.37 32.37
N SER A 3 33.70 -45.46 33.31
CA SER A 3 32.56 -45.52 34.23
C SER A 3 31.34 -44.88 33.56
N PHE A 4 30.16 -45.49 33.72
CA PHE A 4 28.92 -45.04 33.10
C PHE A 4 27.86 -44.80 34.17
N LEU A 5 27.04 -43.78 33.94
CA LEU A 5 25.88 -43.41 34.74
C LEU A 5 24.61 -43.95 34.09
N SER A 6 23.67 -44.37 34.93
CA SER A 6 22.27 -44.57 34.54
C SER A 6 21.56 -43.24 34.26
N LEU A 7 20.38 -43.30 33.64
CA LEU A 7 19.52 -42.11 33.42
C LEU A 7 19.23 -41.37 34.72
N ARG A 8 19.00 -42.10 35.81
CA ARG A 8 18.68 -41.54 37.13
C ARG A 8 19.87 -40.80 37.75
N GLU A 9 21.05 -41.40 37.70
CA GLU A 9 22.26 -40.75 38.23
C GLU A 9 22.65 -39.53 37.39
N ALA A 10 22.47 -39.57 36.07
CA ALA A 10 22.67 -38.41 35.20
C ALA A 10 21.62 -37.31 35.43
N ALA A 11 20.37 -37.69 35.70
CA ALA A 11 19.28 -36.77 36.06
C ALA A 11 19.58 -36.01 37.36
N GLU A 12 20.02 -36.74 38.39
CA GLU A 12 20.46 -36.15 39.66
C GLU A 12 21.69 -35.26 39.46
N LYS A 13 22.72 -35.74 38.76
CA LYS A 13 23.95 -34.97 38.47
C LYS A 13 23.66 -33.63 37.76
N TRP A 14 22.68 -33.58 36.87
CA TRP A 14 22.39 -32.40 36.05
C TRP A 14 21.16 -31.61 36.50
N GLY A 15 20.49 -32.02 37.58
CA GLY A 15 19.31 -31.37 38.12
C GLY A 15 18.16 -31.28 37.11
N VAL A 16 17.89 -32.35 36.37
CA VAL A 16 16.79 -32.44 35.39
C VAL A 16 16.07 -33.77 35.51
N SER A 17 14.87 -33.92 34.93
CA SER A 17 14.14 -35.19 34.98
C SER A 17 14.79 -36.27 34.10
N GLU A 18 14.64 -37.54 34.48
CA GLU A 18 15.09 -38.69 33.67
C GLU A 18 14.53 -38.66 32.25
N ARG A 19 13.29 -38.19 32.07
CA ARG A 19 12.67 -37.97 30.76
C ARG A 19 13.50 -37.02 29.88
N ARG A 20 14.05 -35.96 30.47
CA ARG A 20 14.87 -34.97 29.77
C ARG A 20 16.24 -35.54 29.39
N ILE A 21 16.82 -36.37 30.25
CA ILE A 21 18.05 -37.10 29.93
C ILE A 21 17.81 -38.07 28.77
N ASN A 22 16.72 -38.85 28.81
CA ASN A 22 16.37 -39.79 27.75
C ASN A 22 16.13 -39.09 26.40
N GLN A 23 15.56 -37.88 26.43
CA GLN A 23 15.43 -37.03 25.25
C GLN A 23 16.81 -36.64 24.69
N TYR A 24 17.75 -36.19 25.54
CA TYR A 24 19.11 -35.86 25.09
C TYR A 24 19.86 -37.06 24.50
N CYS A 25 19.68 -38.26 25.06
CA CYS A 25 20.27 -39.48 24.52
C CYS A 25 19.67 -39.83 23.14
N THR A 26 18.34 -39.75 23.01
CA THR A 26 17.64 -40.02 21.74
C THR A 26 17.99 -38.99 20.65
N GLU A 27 18.14 -37.72 21.02
CA GLU A 27 18.54 -36.64 20.11
C GLU A 27 20.05 -36.64 19.79
N GLY A 28 20.83 -37.60 20.32
CA GLY A 28 22.28 -37.70 20.07
C GLY A 28 23.09 -36.55 20.67
N ARG A 29 22.56 -35.83 21.66
CA ARG A 29 23.15 -34.60 22.20
C ARG A 29 24.20 -34.84 23.28
N ILE A 30 24.36 -36.08 23.72
CA ILE A 30 25.36 -36.51 24.70
C ILE A 30 26.38 -37.39 23.98
N PRO A 31 27.58 -36.86 23.66
CA PRO A 31 28.63 -37.64 23.01
C PRO A 31 29.01 -38.87 23.84
N GLY A 32 29.22 -40.00 23.17
CA GLY A 32 29.67 -41.24 23.81
C GLY A 32 28.61 -42.02 24.59
N VAL A 33 27.33 -41.62 24.53
CA VAL A 33 26.23 -42.41 25.10
C VAL A 33 26.13 -43.77 24.41
N GLN A 34 25.97 -44.83 25.19
CA GLN A 34 25.81 -46.20 24.69
C GLN A 34 24.48 -46.78 25.14
N ARG A 35 23.94 -47.72 24.37
CA ARG A 35 22.73 -48.45 24.72
C ARG A 35 23.10 -49.87 25.12
N ILE A 36 22.90 -50.20 26.40
CA ILE A 36 23.17 -51.53 26.95
C ILE A 36 21.82 -52.16 27.26
N GLY A 37 21.40 -53.10 26.39
CA GLY A 37 20.05 -53.68 26.43
C GLY A 37 18.97 -52.61 26.21
N LYS A 38 18.06 -52.45 27.18
CA LYS A 38 16.97 -51.45 27.14
C LYS A 38 17.33 -50.11 27.80
N ALA A 39 18.52 -49.99 28.40
CA ALA A 39 18.92 -48.81 29.17
C ALA A 39 20.04 -48.01 28.46
N TRP A 40 20.10 -46.71 28.77
CA TRP A 40 21.20 -45.83 28.36
C TRP A 40 22.33 -45.87 29.38
N ALA A 41 23.56 -45.97 28.89
CA ALA A 41 24.79 -45.83 29.63
C ALA A 41 25.45 -44.49 29.23
N ILE A 42 25.42 -43.52 30.13
CA ILE A 42 25.92 -42.16 29.90
C ILE A 42 27.33 -42.06 30.48
N PRO A 43 28.34 -41.61 29.72
CA PRO A 43 29.69 -41.47 30.26
C PRO A 43 29.72 -40.57 31.50
N THR A 44 30.49 -40.95 32.54
CA THR A 44 30.57 -40.16 33.79
C THR A 44 31.13 -38.75 33.57
N ASP A 45 31.94 -38.55 32.55
CA ASP A 45 32.55 -37.29 32.11
C ASP A 45 31.65 -36.48 31.16
N ALA A 46 30.47 -36.99 30.80
CA ALA A 46 29.55 -36.25 29.94
C ALA A 46 29.12 -34.93 30.59
N GLU A 47 29.12 -33.89 29.77
CA GLU A 47 28.61 -32.56 30.13
C GLU A 47 27.13 -32.40 29.74
N LYS A 48 26.40 -31.60 30.54
CA LYS A 48 24.98 -31.35 30.31
C LYS A 48 24.80 -30.55 29.00
N PRO A 49 23.98 -31.02 28.04
CA PRO A 49 23.69 -30.25 26.83
C PRO A 49 23.02 -28.90 27.15
N GLY A 50 23.52 -27.82 26.54
CA GLY A 50 23.00 -26.45 26.74
C GLY A 50 21.54 -26.28 26.27
N ASP A 51 20.82 -25.27 26.80
CA ASP A 51 19.46 -24.94 26.32
C ASP A 51 19.54 -24.33 24.92
N PRO A 52 18.90 -24.91 23.89
CA PRO A 52 18.88 -24.35 22.52
C PRO A 52 18.39 -22.90 22.46
N ARG A 53 17.58 -22.47 23.44
CA ARG A 53 17.03 -21.12 23.53
C ARG A 53 18.04 -20.08 24.04
N ARG A 54 19.12 -20.51 24.71
CA ARG A 54 20.19 -19.61 25.19
C ARG A 54 21.23 -19.29 24.12
N ILE A 55 21.45 -20.20 23.16
CA ILE A 55 22.36 -19.96 22.02
C ILE A 55 21.85 -18.81 21.13
N ARG A 56 20.52 -18.61 21.07
CA ARG A 56 19.90 -17.50 20.30
C ARG A 56 19.98 -16.13 21.00
N ARG A 57 20.45 -16.04 22.26
CA ARG A 57 20.47 -14.81 23.06
C ARG A 57 21.87 -14.30 23.46
N GLN A 58 22.94 -15.02 23.12
CA GLN A 58 24.33 -14.60 23.42
C GLN A 58 25.22 -14.52 22.17
N GLY A 59 24.67 -13.97 21.09
CA GLY A 59 25.47 -13.33 20.04
C GLY A 59 25.26 -11.82 20.15
N ASN A 60 26.29 -11.08 20.56
CA ASN A 60 26.33 -9.62 20.40
C ASN A 60 26.23 -9.28 18.89
N PRO A 61 25.74 -8.10 18.48
CA PRO A 61 25.33 -7.83 17.11
C PRO A 61 26.56 -7.70 16.20
N ALA A 62 27.01 -8.84 15.69
CA ALA A 62 27.95 -8.90 14.59
C ALA A 62 27.19 -8.47 13.34
N SER A 63 27.71 -7.42 12.70
CA SER A 63 27.43 -6.99 11.34
C SER A 63 26.99 -8.17 10.46
N VAL A 64 25.75 -8.10 9.96
CA VAL A 64 25.26 -8.99 8.91
C VAL A 64 26.06 -8.66 7.66
N GLN A 65 27.19 -9.34 7.46
CA GLN A 65 27.74 -9.51 6.12
C GLN A 65 26.86 -10.54 5.44
N ALA A 66 26.08 -10.04 4.49
CA ALA A 66 25.23 -10.81 3.61
C ALA A 66 26.07 -11.86 2.86
N ALA A 67 25.50 -13.05 2.69
CA ALA A 67 26.01 -14.01 1.73
C ALA A 67 26.00 -13.38 0.32
N PRO A 68 27.03 -13.62 -0.52
CA PRO A 68 27.07 -13.07 -1.87
C PRO A 68 26.12 -13.89 -2.77
N GLY A 69 24.90 -13.37 -2.90
CA GLY A 69 23.80 -13.98 -3.65
C GLY A 69 22.54 -13.09 -3.64
N GLY A 70 22.70 -11.81 -4.03
CA GLY A 70 21.62 -10.94 -4.53
C GLY A 70 20.46 -10.63 -3.59
N LEU A 71 20.70 -10.00 -2.44
CA LEU A 71 19.66 -9.14 -1.85
C LEU A 71 19.41 -7.97 -2.81
N LEU A 72 18.15 -7.70 -3.16
CA LEU A 72 17.83 -6.46 -3.85
C LEU A 72 18.26 -5.26 -3.01
N ASP A 73 18.86 -4.30 -3.70
CA ASP A 73 18.96 -2.94 -3.23
C ASP A 73 17.59 -2.24 -3.44
N HIS A 74 16.62 -2.54 -2.55
CA HIS A 74 15.31 -1.85 -2.52
C HIS A 74 15.45 -0.35 -2.18
N THR A 75 16.66 0.11 -1.87
CA THR A 75 16.98 1.47 -1.46
C THR A 75 16.40 2.53 -2.39
N ASN A 76 16.30 2.23 -3.69
CA ASN A 76 15.79 3.18 -4.70
C ASN A 76 14.37 2.87 -5.20
N LEU A 77 13.70 1.84 -4.67
CA LEU A 77 12.32 1.52 -5.03
C LEU A 77 11.37 2.28 -4.11
N MET A 78 10.75 3.35 -4.62
CA MET A 78 9.82 4.22 -3.88
C MET A 78 10.32 4.54 -2.46
N PRO A 79 11.57 5.07 -2.32
CA PRO A 79 12.23 5.29 -1.04
C PRO A 79 11.41 6.10 -0.04
N LEU A 80 10.70 7.15 -0.47
CA LEU A 80 9.93 7.99 0.45
C LEU A 80 8.68 7.26 0.93
N MET A 81 7.92 6.61 0.04
CA MET A 81 6.78 5.76 0.40
C MET A 81 7.19 4.64 1.36
N ASN A 82 8.42 4.15 1.26
CA ASN A 82 8.96 3.12 2.14
C ASN A 82 9.60 3.65 3.43
N THR A 83 9.54 4.95 3.70
CA THR A 83 10.20 5.58 4.86
C THR A 83 9.18 5.93 5.93
N ALA A 84 9.47 5.55 7.18
CA ALA A 84 8.73 6.00 8.35
C ALA A 84 9.22 7.38 8.77
N PHE A 85 8.31 8.32 9.00
CA PHE A 85 8.61 9.66 9.49
C PHE A 85 7.42 10.23 10.26
N ALA A 86 7.69 11.22 11.13
CA ALA A 86 6.63 11.93 11.82
C ALA A 86 5.98 12.98 10.88
N PRO A 87 4.66 13.16 10.90
CA PRO A 87 4.00 14.23 10.15
C PRO A 87 4.64 15.60 10.43
N GLY A 88 4.92 16.36 9.38
CA GLY A 88 5.63 17.64 9.38
C GLY A 88 7.13 17.54 9.10
N HIS A 89 7.67 16.32 8.96
CA HIS A 89 9.09 16.05 8.76
C HIS A 89 9.40 15.32 7.43
N CYS A 90 8.48 15.33 6.46
CA CYS A 90 8.68 14.63 5.19
C CYS A 90 9.94 15.11 4.45
N ARG A 91 10.17 16.42 4.37
CA ARG A 91 11.36 16.97 3.70
C ARG A 91 12.66 16.60 4.41
N GLU A 92 12.67 16.63 5.74
CA GLU A 92 13.84 16.21 6.52
C GLU A 92 14.16 14.73 6.27
N ALA A 93 13.14 13.88 6.18
CA ALA A 93 13.29 12.47 5.85
C ALA A 93 13.92 12.27 4.46
N VAL A 94 13.52 13.06 3.45
CA VAL A 94 14.13 13.05 2.11
C VAL A 94 15.57 13.54 2.14
N GLU A 95 15.84 14.67 2.81
CA GLU A 95 17.18 15.27 2.90
C GLU A 95 18.20 14.37 3.60
N ALA A 96 17.74 13.54 4.54
CA ALA A 96 18.55 12.55 5.23
C ALA A 96 18.97 11.36 4.34
N MET A 97 18.33 11.14 3.19
CA MET A 97 18.66 10.04 2.27
C MET A 97 19.98 10.26 1.54
N ALA A 98 20.62 9.19 1.07
CA ALA A 98 21.88 9.30 0.33
C ALA A 98 21.69 10.09 -0.97
N ALA A 99 22.62 11.01 -1.26
CA ALA A 99 22.57 11.80 -2.49
C ALA A 99 22.67 10.90 -3.74
N GLY A 100 21.99 11.30 -4.82
CA GLY A 100 21.85 10.52 -6.05
C GLY A 100 20.47 9.83 -6.12
N PRO A 101 20.36 8.64 -6.74
CA PRO A 101 19.07 8.05 -7.11
C PRO A 101 18.08 7.92 -5.95
N GLN A 102 18.55 7.63 -4.73
CA GLN A 102 17.68 7.49 -3.56
C GLN A 102 16.98 8.82 -3.24
N ARG A 103 17.76 9.89 -3.04
CA ARG A 103 17.23 11.21 -2.68
C ARG A 103 16.43 11.83 -3.82
N ASP A 104 16.88 11.68 -5.07
CA ASP A 104 16.23 12.28 -6.23
C ASP A 104 14.85 11.65 -6.46
N ILE A 105 14.73 10.32 -6.39
CA ILE A 105 13.43 9.63 -6.48
C ILE A 105 12.55 9.99 -5.28
N ALA A 106 13.09 10.03 -4.06
CA ALA A 106 12.31 10.42 -2.88
C ALA A 106 11.79 11.86 -2.97
N MET A 107 12.58 12.78 -3.54
CA MET A 107 12.15 14.15 -3.80
C MET A 107 11.04 14.21 -4.86
N ALA A 108 11.15 13.38 -5.90
CA ALA A 108 10.08 13.27 -6.90
C ALA A 108 8.78 12.70 -6.31
N GLU A 109 8.86 11.69 -5.44
CA GLU A 109 7.72 11.19 -4.68
C GLU A 109 7.11 12.32 -3.85
N TYR A 110 7.92 13.12 -3.15
CA TYR A 110 7.42 14.26 -2.39
C TYR A 110 6.69 15.27 -3.29
N TYR A 111 7.26 15.64 -4.44
CA TYR A 111 6.59 16.53 -5.40
C TYR A 111 5.26 15.94 -5.88
N TYR A 112 5.24 14.66 -6.24
CA TYR A 112 4.04 13.99 -6.70
C TYR A 112 2.96 13.96 -5.62
N PHE A 113 3.25 13.43 -4.43
CA PHE A 113 2.27 13.30 -3.34
C PHE A 113 1.78 14.66 -2.80
N SER A 114 2.49 15.75 -3.09
CA SER A 114 2.08 17.13 -2.76
C SER A 114 1.38 17.89 -3.88
N GLY A 115 1.00 17.22 -4.98
CA GLY A 115 0.23 17.83 -6.06
C GLY A 115 1.02 18.74 -6.99
N ARG A 116 2.33 18.48 -7.11
CA ARG A 116 3.29 19.18 -8.00
C ARG A 116 3.79 18.24 -9.10
N PRO A 117 2.92 17.87 -10.06
CA PRO A 117 3.25 16.86 -11.05
C PRO A 117 4.33 17.33 -12.04
N GLU A 118 4.40 18.61 -12.37
CA GLU A 118 5.44 19.15 -13.27
C GLU A 118 6.85 18.97 -12.68
N GLU A 119 7.04 19.32 -11.41
CA GLU A 119 8.31 19.09 -10.70
C GLU A 119 8.62 17.60 -10.57
N ALA A 120 7.63 16.78 -10.20
CA ALA A 120 7.81 15.34 -10.06
C ALA A 120 8.24 14.67 -11.38
N ALA A 121 7.57 14.99 -12.49
CA ALA A 121 7.89 14.45 -13.81
C ALA A 121 9.29 14.86 -14.28
N LYS A 122 9.68 16.11 -14.01
CA LYS A 122 11.02 16.62 -14.35
C LYS A 122 12.12 15.92 -13.56
N GLU A 123 11.91 15.72 -12.27
CA GLU A 123 12.91 15.13 -11.35
C GLU A 123 13.26 13.68 -11.75
N VAL A 124 12.29 12.91 -12.24
CA VAL A 124 12.49 11.48 -12.58
C VAL A 124 12.87 11.22 -14.04
N GLU A 125 12.87 12.22 -14.92
CA GLU A 125 13.00 12.02 -16.37
C GLU A 125 14.33 11.32 -16.75
N SER A 126 15.42 11.66 -16.06
CA SER A 126 16.74 11.03 -16.25
C SER A 126 16.81 9.57 -15.78
N TYR A 127 15.86 9.14 -14.94
CA TYR A 127 15.83 7.81 -14.34
C TYR A 127 14.99 6.79 -15.12
N LEU A 128 14.22 7.23 -16.13
CA LEU A 128 13.38 6.36 -16.97
C LEU A 128 14.18 5.27 -17.71
N THR A 129 15.46 5.51 -17.99
CA THR A 129 16.38 4.55 -18.63
C THR A 129 17.50 4.10 -17.70
N SER A 130 17.38 4.35 -16.40
CA SER A 130 18.42 4.03 -15.41
C SER A 130 18.72 2.53 -15.39
N SER A 131 19.99 2.17 -15.22
CA SER A 131 20.40 0.78 -14.96
C SER A 131 19.97 0.31 -13.57
N ASN A 132 19.74 1.24 -12.63
CA ASN A 132 19.16 0.90 -11.34
C ASN A 132 17.66 0.65 -11.50
N MET A 133 17.29 -0.61 -11.35
CA MET A 133 15.94 -1.10 -11.51
C MET A 133 14.92 -0.45 -10.57
N GLY A 134 15.26 -0.27 -9.28
CA GLY A 134 14.37 0.38 -8.30
C GLY A 134 14.08 1.82 -8.70
N ALA A 135 15.12 2.57 -9.06
CA ALA A 135 14.99 3.94 -9.53
C ALA A 135 14.17 4.01 -10.83
N ARG A 136 14.43 3.12 -11.79
CA ARG A 136 13.72 3.07 -13.08
C ARG A 136 12.23 2.78 -12.90
N LEU A 137 11.88 1.75 -12.13
CA LEU A 137 10.47 1.40 -11.87
C LEU A 137 9.73 2.54 -11.15
N SER A 138 10.37 3.15 -10.14
CA SER A 138 9.80 4.30 -9.40
C SER A 138 9.62 5.51 -10.32
N ALA A 139 10.63 5.81 -11.14
CA ALA A 139 10.57 6.88 -12.13
C ALA A 139 9.44 6.66 -13.13
N CYS A 140 9.28 5.46 -13.67
CA CYS A 140 8.18 5.15 -14.59
C CYS A 140 6.81 5.35 -13.94
N LEU A 141 6.62 4.93 -12.68
CA LEU A 141 5.36 5.13 -11.96
C LEU A 141 5.05 6.62 -11.74
N ILE A 142 5.99 7.36 -11.15
CA ILE A 142 5.83 8.79 -10.87
C ILE A 142 5.66 9.59 -12.17
N TYR A 143 6.44 9.28 -13.20
CA TYR A 143 6.33 9.94 -14.51
C TYR A 143 4.98 9.65 -15.16
N ALA A 144 4.51 8.39 -15.13
CA ALA A 144 3.23 8.03 -15.69
C ALA A 144 2.09 8.86 -15.08
N TYR A 145 1.98 8.85 -13.75
CA TYR A 145 0.89 9.50 -13.03
C TYR A 145 0.99 11.03 -13.08
N SER A 146 2.19 11.58 -12.97
CA SER A 146 2.39 13.03 -13.13
C SER A 146 1.95 13.51 -14.53
N ASN A 147 2.27 12.75 -15.58
CA ASN A 147 1.87 13.10 -16.95
C ASN A 147 0.36 12.92 -17.21
N LEU A 148 -0.40 12.20 -16.36
CA LEU A 148 -1.86 12.25 -16.39
C LEU A 148 -2.35 13.64 -15.99
N SER A 149 -1.89 14.13 -14.84
CA SER A 149 -2.27 15.45 -14.30
C SER A 149 -1.78 16.61 -15.19
N ILE A 150 -0.61 16.48 -15.83
CA ILE A 150 -0.10 17.49 -16.80
C ILE A 150 -0.89 17.43 -18.13
N GLY A 151 -1.55 16.31 -18.43
CA GLY A 151 -2.29 16.10 -19.68
C GLY A 151 -1.46 15.58 -20.86
N GLN A 152 -0.23 15.13 -20.61
CA GLN A 152 0.71 14.55 -21.58
C GLN A 152 0.48 13.05 -21.75
N ILE A 153 -0.70 12.69 -22.24
CA ILE A 153 -1.17 11.29 -22.29
C ILE A 153 -0.26 10.33 -23.06
N PRO A 154 0.38 10.71 -24.19
CA PRO A 154 1.34 9.81 -24.85
C PRO A 154 2.52 9.42 -23.95
N ARG A 155 3.02 10.35 -23.13
CA ARG A 155 4.09 10.09 -22.16
C ARG A 155 3.61 9.17 -21.04
N ALA A 156 2.42 9.43 -20.51
CA ALA A 156 1.80 8.58 -19.48
C ALA A 156 1.64 7.13 -19.98
N ARG A 157 1.07 6.95 -21.18
CA ARG A 157 0.89 5.62 -21.79
C ARG A 157 2.21 4.90 -22.05
N SER A 158 3.23 5.62 -22.52
CA SER A 158 4.57 5.05 -22.74
C SER A 158 5.15 4.51 -21.43
N ALA A 159 5.12 5.31 -20.37
CA ALA A 159 5.66 4.92 -19.07
C ALA A 159 4.88 3.74 -18.44
N LEU A 160 3.55 3.71 -18.57
CA LEU A 160 2.74 2.55 -18.15
C LEU A 160 3.08 1.28 -18.95
N GLY A 161 3.35 1.42 -20.25
CA GLY A 161 3.79 0.31 -21.10
C GLY A 161 5.12 -0.30 -20.62
N GLU A 162 6.07 0.54 -20.22
CA GLU A 162 7.36 0.09 -19.65
C GLU A 162 7.20 -0.69 -18.35
N LEU A 163 6.22 -0.34 -17.51
CA LEU A 163 5.91 -1.08 -16.28
C LEU A 163 5.42 -2.50 -16.58
N ASN A 164 4.51 -2.63 -17.55
CA ASN A 164 3.99 -3.94 -17.97
C ASN A 164 5.09 -4.78 -18.64
N ALA A 165 5.91 -4.18 -19.51
CA ALA A 165 7.05 -4.86 -20.13
C ALA A 165 8.06 -5.35 -19.08
N SER A 166 8.30 -4.55 -18.03
CA SER A 166 9.16 -4.92 -16.91
C SER A 166 8.61 -6.10 -16.09
N LEU A 167 7.28 -6.21 -15.94
CA LEU A 167 6.65 -7.36 -15.30
C LEU A 167 6.84 -8.65 -16.11
N ALA A 168 6.60 -8.60 -17.42
CA ALA A 168 6.79 -9.76 -18.30
C ALA A 168 8.25 -10.26 -18.29
N ALA A 169 9.21 -9.34 -18.34
CA ALA A 169 10.64 -9.66 -18.26
C ALA A 169 11.09 -10.14 -16.87
N ALA A 170 10.34 -9.84 -15.80
CA ALA A 170 10.72 -10.21 -14.44
C ALA A 170 10.63 -11.70 -14.14
N GLY A 171 9.93 -12.45 -14.99
CA GLY A 171 9.92 -13.91 -14.98
C GLY A 171 11.32 -14.53 -14.98
N GLU A 172 12.28 -13.87 -15.64
CA GLU A 172 13.55 -14.46 -16.05
C GLU A 172 14.75 -14.06 -15.17
N GLN A 173 14.64 -13.04 -14.31
CA GLN A 173 15.81 -12.44 -13.65
C GLN A 173 15.96 -12.80 -12.16
N SER A 174 14.96 -12.51 -11.32
CA SER A 174 14.98 -12.87 -9.88
C SER A 174 13.60 -12.79 -9.22
N PRO A 175 13.33 -13.58 -8.15
CA PRO A 175 12.08 -13.49 -7.38
C PRO A 175 11.79 -12.09 -6.84
N GLN A 176 12.83 -11.38 -6.41
CA GLN A 176 12.69 -10.05 -5.83
C GLN A 176 12.37 -8.99 -6.90
N PHE A 177 12.97 -9.09 -8.09
CA PHE A 177 12.59 -8.23 -9.21
C PHE A 177 11.14 -8.47 -9.60
N ARG A 178 10.71 -9.74 -9.64
CA ARG A 178 9.32 -10.09 -9.88
C ARG A 178 8.39 -9.45 -8.85
N ALA A 179 8.76 -9.42 -7.58
CA ALA A 179 7.97 -8.75 -6.55
C ALA A 179 7.88 -7.23 -6.74
N ALA A 180 9.01 -6.57 -7.05
CA ALA A 180 9.03 -5.13 -7.31
C ALA A 180 8.21 -4.75 -8.56
N SER A 181 8.38 -5.49 -9.66
CA SER A 181 7.62 -5.26 -10.89
C SER A 181 6.13 -5.55 -10.69
N ALA A 182 5.77 -6.61 -9.97
CA ALA A 182 4.37 -6.92 -9.65
C ALA A 182 3.73 -5.80 -8.83
N PHE A 183 4.41 -5.31 -7.79
CA PHE A 183 3.93 -4.18 -6.99
C PHE A 183 3.68 -2.93 -7.82
N ILE A 184 4.63 -2.53 -8.65
CA ILE A 184 4.53 -1.30 -9.44
C ILE A 184 3.48 -1.45 -10.56
N ALA A 185 3.41 -2.61 -11.22
CA ALA A 185 2.42 -2.88 -12.25
C ALA A 185 1.00 -2.94 -11.68
N SER A 186 0.79 -3.61 -10.53
CA SER A 186 -0.50 -3.63 -9.85
C SER A 186 -0.92 -2.23 -9.41
N THR A 187 0.02 -1.44 -8.89
CA THR A 187 -0.26 -0.04 -8.51
C THR A 187 -0.69 0.76 -9.74
N GLY A 188 0.05 0.65 -10.84
CA GLY A 188 -0.26 1.34 -12.09
C GLY A 188 -1.62 0.98 -12.68
N ALA A 189 -2.03 -0.30 -12.58
CA ALA A 189 -3.30 -0.78 -13.10
C ALA A 189 -4.49 -0.43 -12.20
N VAL A 190 -4.40 -0.71 -10.90
CA VAL A 190 -5.54 -0.58 -9.96
C VAL A 190 -5.95 0.87 -9.79
N LEU A 191 -5.01 1.82 -9.63
CA LEU A 191 -5.36 3.24 -9.47
C LEU A 191 -5.96 3.84 -10.76
N LEU A 192 -5.67 3.26 -11.93
CA LEU A 192 -6.32 3.60 -13.19
C LEU A 192 -7.63 2.84 -13.45
N HIS A 193 -8.04 1.97 -12.52
CA HIS A 193 -9.16 1.04 -12.64
C HIS A 193 -9.07 0.19 -13.93
N LEU A 194 -7.86 -0.22 -14.29
CA LEU A 194 -7.59 -1.09 -15.44
C LEU A 194 -7.59 -2.56 -15.00
N PRO A 195 -7.84 -3.50 -15.91
CA PRO A 195 -7.58 -4.91 -15.65
C PRO A 195 -6.13 -5.12 -15.19
N LEU A 196 -5.95 -6.03 -14.23
CA LEU A 196 -4.61 -6.46 -13.84
C LEU A 196 -3.91 -7.15 -15.03
N PRO A 197 -2.58 -6.99 -15.19
CA PRO A 197 -1.83 -7.74 -16.19
C PRO A 197 -1.98 -9.26 -16.03
N GLU A 198 -1.98 -10.01 -17.13
CA GLU A 198 -2.19 -11.47 -17.12
C GLU A 198 -1.08 -12.21 -16.37
N GLU A 199 0.16 -11.71 -16.43
CA GLU A 199 1.35 -12.29 -15.81
C GLU A 199 1.50 -11.93 -14.31
N MET A 200 0.46 -11.37 -13.69
CA MET A 200 0.51 -11.00 -12.28
C MET A 200 0.70 -12.23 -11.38
N PRO A 201 1.72 -12.25 -10.51
CA PRO A 201 1.88 -13.32 -9.53
C PRO A 201 0.84 -13.20 -8.42
N GLU A 202 0.54 -14.34 -7.77
CA GLU A 202 -0.32 -14.37 -6.58
C GLU A 202 0.21 -13.43 -5.50
N VAL A 203 -0.69 -12.71 -4.84
CA VAL A 203 -0.35 -11.65 -3.87
C VAL A 203 0.52 -12.19 -2.72
N GLU A 204 0.22 -13.39 -2.25
CA GLU A 204 0.94 -14.10 -1.19
C GLU A 204 2.39 -14.40 -1.56
N SER A 205 2.71 -14.47 -2.86
CA SER A 205 4.04 -14.79 -3.35
C SER A 205 4.99 -13.58 -3.33
N PHE A 206 4.47 -12.36 -3.46
CA PHE A 206 5.30 -11.16 -3.55
C PHE A 206 5.20 -10.20 -2.36
N LEU A 207 4.06 -10.11 -1.65
CA LEU A 207 3.94 -9.22 -0.49
C LEU A 207 5.02 -9.45 0.59
N PRO A 208 5.37 -10.69 0.97
CA PRO A 208 6.40 -10.92 2.00
C PRO A 208 7.79 -10.46 1.57
N MET A 209 8.02 -10.26 0.28
CA MET A 209 9.28 -9.82 -0.30
C MET A 209 9.43 -8.30 -0.31
N LEU A 210 8.33 -7.55 -0.20
CA LEU A 210 8.36 -6.09 -0.17
C LEU A 210 8.82 -5.59 1.21
N PRO A 211 9.59 -4.48 1.26
CA PRO A 211 9.88 -3.81 2.52
C PRO A 211 8.60 -3.22 3.14
N PRO A 212 8.59 -2.92 4.46
CA PRO A 212 7.33 -2.74 5.19
C PRO A 212 6.43 -1.60 4.67
N GLY A 213 7.00 -0.45 4.27
CA GLY A 213 6.19 0.66 3.75
C GLY A 213 5.59 0.34 2.38
N LEU A 214 6.37 -0.27 1.47
CA LEU A 214 5.83 -0.72 0.18
C LEU A 214 4.83 -1.86 0.33
N ARG A 215 5.02 -2.75 1.31
CA ARG A 215 4.05 -3.79 1.63
C ARG A 215 2.73 -3.19 2.12
N ALA A 216 2.78 -2.16 2.96
CA ALA A 216 1.59 -1.43 3.38
C ALA A 216 0.88 -0.77 2.21
N PHE A 217 1.62 -0.15 1.28
CA PHE A 217 1.02 0.44 0.07
C PHE A 217 0.45 -0.63 -0.86
N ALA A 218 1.11 -1.78 -1.00
CA ALA A 218 0.60 -2.91 -1.78
C ALA A 218 -0.70 -3.47 -1.19
N LEU A 219 -0.85 -3.47 0.13
CA LEU A 219 -2.10 -3.84 0.80
C LEU A 219 -3.20 -2.80 0.60
N TYR A 220 -2.86 -1.51 0.50
CA TYR A 220 -3.81 -0.49 0.01
C TYR A 220 -4.26 -0.81 -1.43
N VAL A 221 -3.33 -1.15 -2.33
CA VAL A 221 -3.66 -1.51 -3.72
C VAL A 221 -4.57 -2.74 -3.77
N GLN A 222 -4.33 -3.74 -2.91
CA GLN A 222 -5.20 -4.91 -2.80
C GLN A 222 -6.60 -4.56 -2.27
N ALA A 223 -6.68 -3.73 -1.22
CA ALA A 223 -7.94 -3.23 -0.69
C ALA A 223 -8.72 -2.47 -1.77
N HIS A 224 -8.07 -1.54 -2.48
CA HIS A 224 -8.69 -0.80 -3.58
C HIS A 224 -9.17 -1.73 -4.70
N TYR A 225 -8.41 -2.77 -5.05
CA TYR A 225 -8.86 -3.77 -6.01
C TYR A 225 -10.12 -4.53 -5.57
N LEU A 226 -10.23 -4.89 -4.29
CA LEU A 226 -11.43 -5.51 -3.72
C LEU A 226 -12.61 -4.53 -3.67
N TYR A 227 -12.36 -3.27 -3.33
CA TYR A 227 -13.35 -2.20 -3.40
C TYR A 227 -13.96 -2.10 -4.81
N LEU A 228 -13.14 -2.15 -5.87
CA LEU A 228 -13.60 -2.11 -7.26
C LEU A 228 -14.44 -3.36 -7.65
N LYS A 229 -14.32 -4.45 -6.90
CA LYS A 229 -15.16 -5.66 -7.02
C LYS A 229 -16.42 -5.62 -6.15
N GLU A 230 -16.68 -4.49 -5.50
CA GLU A 230 -17.78 -4.30 -4.54
C GLU A 230 -17.64 -5.19 -3.27
N GLU A 231 -16.43 -5.68 -2.95
CA GLU A 231 -16.12 -6.45 -1.73
C GLU A 231 -15.69 -5.54 -0.57
N TYR A 232 -16.56 -4.59 -0.21
CA TYR A 232 -16.22 -3.48 0.70
C TYR A 232 -15.83 -3.93 2.12
N GLU A 233 -16.50 -4.92 2.70
CA GLU A 233 -16.16 -5.42 4.04
C GLU A 233 -14.78 -6.11 4.06
N HIS A 234 -14.42 -6.80 2.97
CA HIS A 234 -13.12 -7.45 2.85
C HIS A 234 -12.01 -6.41 2.67
N SER A 235 -12.23 -5.43 1.79
CA SER A 235 -11.33 -4.29 1.62
C SER A 235 -11.07 -3.57 2.95
N ALA A 236 -12.15 -3.18 3.66
CA ALA A 236 -12.05 -2.54 4.96
C ALA A 236 -11.29 -3.40 5.99
N GLY A 237 -11.52 -4.72 5.99
CA GLY A 237 -10.81 -5.66 6.85
C GLY A 237 -9.29 -5.67 6.61
N ILE A 238 -8.85 -5.64 5.34
CA ILE A 238 -7.43 -5.52 4.99
C ILE A 238 -6.85 -4.22 5.52
N VAL A 239 -7.55 -3.11 5.33
CA VAL A 239 -7.09 -1.78 5.78
C VAL A 239 -6.88 -1.74 7.29
N GLU A 240 -7.90 -2.11 8.06
CA GLU A 240 -7.88 -2.06 9.52
C GLU A 240 -6.77 -2.95 10.09
N ALA A 241 -6.62 -4.17 9.55
CA ALA A 241 -5.55 -5.08 9.96
C ALA A 241 -4.16 -4.50 9.63
N THR A 242 -4.00 -3.93 8.44
CA THR A 242 -2.72 -3.37 7.98
C THR A 242 -2.29 -2.19 8.84
N LEU A 243 -3.21 -1.27 9.15
CA LEU A 243 -2.97 -0.14 10.05
C LEU A 243 -2.59 -0.61 11.46
N ALA A 244 -3.34 -1.57 12.02
CA ALA A 244 -3.07 -2.14 13.34
C ALA A 244 -1.72 -2.87 13.44
N MET A 245 -1.21 -3.40 12.32
CA MET A 245 0.09 -4.08 12.24
C MET A 245 1.27 -3.12 11.97
N GLY A 246 1.05 -1.81 12.09
CA GLY A 246 2.13 -0.82 12.10
C GLY A 246 2.31 -0.02 10.81
N ALA A 247 1.41 -0.17 9.82
CA ALA A 247 1.42 0.67 8.62
C ALA A 247 1.22 2.17 8.93
N ALA A 248 0.59 2.49 10.07
CA ALA A 248 0.44 3.87 10.55
C ALA A 248 1.77 4.63 10.74
N ASN A 249 2.91 3.92 10.83
CA ASN A 249 4.23 4.54 10.92
C ASN A 249 4.78 5.03 9.57
N TYR A 250 4.14 4.69 8.46
CA TYR A 250 4.54 5.08 7.10
C TYR A 250 3.49 6.06 6.54
N PRO A 251 3.72 7.38 6.61
CA PRO A 251 2.67 8.37 6.36
C PRO A 251 2.00 8.26 4.99
N ILE A 252 2.76 8.05 3.91
CA ILE A 252 2.19 7.91 2.55
C ILE A 252 1.28 6.66 2.48
N PRO A 253 1.75 5.42 2.78
CA PRO A 253 0.85 4.26 2.85
C PRO A 253 -0.34 4.45 3.78
N ALA A 254 -0.15 5.04 4.95
CA ALA A 254 -1.21 5.27 5.92
C ALA A 254 -2.32 6.18 5.35
N ILE A 255 -1.97 7.27 4.68
CA ILE A 255 -2.94 8.17 4.03
C ILE A 255 -3.80 7.38 3.03
N TYR A 256 -3.18 6.64 2.12
CA TYR A 256 -3.90 5.89 1.09
C TYR A 256 -4.76 4.75 1.68
N LEU A 257 -4.28 4.07 2.72
CA LEU A 257 -5.05 3.08 3.48
C LEU A 257 -6.29 3.72 4.11
N HIS A 258 -6.15 4.87 4.77
CA HIS A 258 -7.30 5.58 5.32
C HIS A 258 -8.27 6.03 4.22
N LEU A 259 -7.79 6.53 3.09
CA LEU A 259 -8.66 6.97 1.98
C LEU A 259 -9.50 5.82 1.41
N VAL A 260 -8.93 4.63 1.20
CA VAL A 260 -9.73 3.48 0.75
C VAL A 260 -10.72 3.01 1.83
N ALA A 261 -10.38 3.11 3.13
CA ALA A 261 -11.38 2.90 4.19
C ALA A 261 -12.52 3.93 4.16
N VAL A 262 -12.26 5.20 3.81
CA VAL A 262 -13.35 6.18 3.59
C VAL A 262 -14.27 5.69 2.46
N MET A 263 -13.69 5.21 1.35
CA MET A 263 -14.45 4.68 0.23
C MET A 263 -15.31 3.48 0.65
N ASP A 264 -14.71 2.50 1.34
CA ASP A 264 -15.39 1.31 1.86
C ASP A 264 -16.55 1.68 2.79
N TYR A 265 -16.29 2.49 3.82
CA TYR A 265 -17.32 2.84 4.80
C TYR A 265 -18.42 3.72 4.22
N MET A 266 -18.13 4.53 3.19
CA MET A 266 -19.18 5.25 2.48
C MET A 266 -20.06 4.32 1.63
N SER A 267 -19.47 3.31 0.99
CA SER A 267 -20.23 2.27 0.29
C SER A 267 -21.07 1.41 1.24
N LEU A 268 -20.58 1.18 2.47
CA LEU A 268 -21.28 0.49 3.55
C LEU A 268 -22.28 1.37 4.33
N LYS A 269 -22.48 2.64 3.92
CA LYS A 269 -23.33 3.62 4.60
C LYS A 269 -22.99 3.83 6.09
N GLN A 270 -21.70 3.83 6.42
CA GLN A 270 -21.13 4.09 7.75
C GLN A 270 -20.35 5.43 7.75
N PRO A 271 -21.03 6.59 7.59
CA PRO A 271 -20.38 7.88 7.42
C PRO A 271 -19.52 8.30 8.62
N ASP A 272 -19.92 7.93 9.84
CA ASP A 272 -19.16 8.29 11.05
C ASP A 272 -17.76 7.65 11.06
N ARG A 273 -17.64 6.38 10.61
CA ARG A 273 -16.35 5.72 10.46
C ARG A 273 -15.55 6.32 9.31
N ALA A 274 -16.21 6.59 8.19
CA ALA A 274 -15.58 7.23 7.05
C ALA A 274 -15.02 8.62 7.41
N GLU A 275 -15.75 9.43 8.18
CA GLU A 275 -15.25 10.71 8.68
C GLU A 275 -14.02 10.54 9.59
N ALA A 276 -14.04 9.55 10.50
CA ALA A 276 -12.90 9.28 11.37
C ALA A 276 -11.62 8.91 10.58
N HIS A 277 -11.74 8.05 9.56
CA HIS A 277 -10.61 7.73 8.68
C HIS A 277 -10.15 8.95 7.88
N LEU A 278 -11.07 9.76 7.34
CA LEU A 278 -10.70 10.95 6.60
C LEU A 278 -9.94 11.95 7.47
N LEU A 279 -10.41 12.22 8.69
CA LEU A 279 -9.76 13.14 9.61
C LEU A 279 -8.37 12.64 10.00
N THR A 280 -8.21 11.33 10.22
CA THR A 280 -6.90 10.72 10.50
C THR A 280 -5.96 10.88 9.30
N ALA A 281 -6.42 10.60 8.07
CA ALA A 281 -5.64 10.83 6.86
C ALA A 281 -5.21 12.30 6.74
N TRP A 282 -6.13 13.21 7.03
CA TRP A 282 -5.89 14.65 6.94
C TRP A 282 -4.87 15.14 7.97
N GLU A 283 -4.92 14.63 9.20
CA GLU A 283 -3.93 14.93 10.25
C GLU A 283 -2.52 14.48 9.88
N ILE A 284 -2.39 13.34 9.19
CA ILE A 284 -1.11 12.82 8.69
C ILE A 284 -0.62 13.66 7.50
N ALA A 285 -1.50 13.98 6.55
CA ALA A 285 -1.14 14.60 5.28
C ALA A 285 -0.84 16.10 5.37
N ARG A 286 -1.68 16.84 6.10
CA ARG A 286 -1.70 18.31 6.09
C ARG A 286 -0.36 18.97 6.47
N PRO A 287 0.38 18.51 7.50
CA PRO A 287 1.63 19.15 7.90
C PRO A 287 2.71 19.16 6.80
N ASP A 288 2.72 18.13 5.95
CA ASP A 288 3.69 17.95 4.86
C ASP A 288 3.12 18.27 3.48
N ASP A 289 1.85 18.69 3.42
CA ASP A 289 1.13 19.00 2.19
C ASP A 289 0.93 17.79 1.25
N LEU A 290 0.83 16.57 1.80
CA LEU A 290 0.69 15.32 1.04
C LEU A 290 -0.76 15.09 0.56
N ILE A 291 -1.25 15.97 -0.31
CA ILE A 291 -2.67 16.07 -0.67
C ILE A 291 -3.09 15.36 -1.96
N GLU A 292 -2.16 14.81 -2.76
CA GLU A 292 -2.46 14.19 -4.07
C GLU A 292 -3.52 13.08 -3.96
N GLY A 293 -3.36 12.16 -2.99
CA GLY A 293 -4.27 11.04 -2.81
C GLY A 293 -5.73 11.46 -2.58
N PHE A 294 -5.97 12.59 -1.92
CA PHE A 294 -7.33 13.12 -1.71
C PHE A 294 -7.97 13.56 -3.03
N GLY A 295 -7.16 14.16 -3.92
CA GLY A 295 -7.60 14.61 -5.24
C GLY A 295 -7.86 13.45 -6.18
N GLU A 296 -6.98 12.45 -6.19
CA GLU A 296 -7.08 11.23 -7.01
C GLU A 296 -8.34 10.40 -6.69
N HIS A 297 -8.68 10.31 -5.39
CA HIS A 297 -9.80 9.48 -4.93
C HIS A 297 -11.11 10.26 -4.77
N HIS A 298 -11.13 11.58 -5.02
CA HIS A 298 -12.27 12.48 -4.74
C HIS A 298 -13.63 11.86 -5.12
N GLY A 299 -13.76 11.35 -6.35
CA GLY A 299 -15.01 10.79 -6.85
C GLY A 299 -15.51 9.55 -6.09
N LEU A 300 -14.62 8.81 -5.43
CA LEU A 300 -14.94 7.60 -4.68
C LEU A 300 -15.15 7.87 -3.18
N LEU A 301 -14.69 9.02 -2.66
CA LEU A 301 -14.78 9.39 -1.24
C LEU A 301 -16.20 9.75 -0.76
N GLY A 302 -17.24 9.54 -1.59
CA GLY A 302 -18.63 9.71 -1.17
C GLY A 302 -18.96 11.12 -0.69
N ALA A 303 -18.41 12.14 -1.37
CA ALA A 303 -18.56 13.55 -1.01
C ALA A 303 -18.05 13.92 0.41
N MET A 304 -17.17 13.11 1.00
CA MET A 304 -16.65 13.36 2.34
C MET A 304 -15.77 14.62 2.39
N LEU A 305 -15.08 14.95 1.29
CA LEU A 305 -14.30 16.18 1.20
C LEU A 305 -15.20 17.41 1.26
N GLU A 306 -16.36 17.38 0.60
CA GLU A 306 -17.39 18.42 0.68
C GLU A 306 -18.02 18.53 2.07
N ALA A 307 -18.26 17.41 2.74
CA ALA A 307 -18.89 17.37 4.06
C ALA A 307 -17.94 17.83 5.18
N VAL A 308 -16.67 17.43 5.12
CA VAL A 308 -15.74 17.53 6.25
C VAL A 308 -14.61 18.52 6.01
N ILE A 309 -13.93 18.45 4.85
CA ILE A 309 -12.76 19.30 4.58
C ILE A 309 -13.21 20.70 4.18
N LYS A 310 -14.13 20.83 3.22
CA LYS A 310 -14.58 22.12 2.69
C LYS A 310 -15.02 23.12 3.77
N PRO A 311 -15.80 22.74 4.81
CA PRO A 311 -16.22 23.70 5.83
C PRO A 311 -15.09 24.11 6.80
N LYS A 312 -14.13 23.21 7.06
CA LYS A 312 -13.06 23.41 8.06
C LYS A 312 -11.79 24.02 7.43
N TRP A 313 -11.47 23.66 6.19
CA TRP A 313 -10.28 24.05 5.43
C TRP A 313 -10.63 24.36 3.96
N PRO A 314 -11.32 25.48 3.68
CA PRO A 314 -11.82 25.79 2.34
C PRO A 314 -10.73 26.01 1.30
N GLU A 315 -9.59 26.61 1.68
CA GLU A 315 -8.47 26.83 0.76
C GLU A 315 -7.78 25.51 0.38
N ASP A 316 -7.58 24.62 1.36
CA ASP A 316 -7.03 23.29 1.11
C ASP A 316 -7.99 22.44 0.26
N PHE A 317 -9.29 22.51 0.52
CA PHE A 317 -10.30 21.88 -0.33
C PHE A 317 -10.18 22.35 -1.78
N LYS A 318 -10.02 23.66 -2.02
CA LYS A 318 -9.82 24.19 -3.38
C LYS A 318 -8.59 23.60 -4.07
N ARG A 319 -7.45 23.52 -3.35
CA ARG A 319 -6.21 22.92 -3.87
C ARG A 319 -6.38 21.43 -4.21
N ILE A 320 -7.09 20.68 -3.36
CA ILE A 320 -7.44 19.28 -3.63
C ILE A 320 -8.32 19.16 -4.89
N ILE A 321 -9.31 20.04 -5.05
CA ILE A 321 -10.17 20.05 -6.24
C ILE A 321 -9.39 20.39 -7.52
N ASP A 322 -8.38 21.26 -7.46
CA ASP A 322 -7.49 21.55 -8.61
C ASP A 322 -6.69 20.30 -9.03
N ILE A 323 -6.30 19.45 -8.07
CA ILE A 323 -5.71 18.13 -8.36
C ILE A 323 -6.75 17.22 -9.02
N THR A 324 -7.95 17.11 -8.45
CA THR A 324 -9.03 16.28 -8.99
C THR A 324 -9.34 16.61 -10.44
N TYR A 325 -9.43 17.89 -10.81
CA TYR A 325 -9.70 18.30 -12.19
C TYR A 325 -8.60 17.86 -13.16
N ARG A 326 -7.33 18.10 -12.80
CA ARG A 326 -6.17 17.73 -13.62
C ARG A 326 -6.05 16.22 -13.77
N PHE A 327 -6.09 15.50 -12.65
CA PHE A 327 -5.94 14.05 -12.60
C PHE A 327 -7.09 13.35 -13.34
N SER A 328 -8.35 13.66 -13.04
CA SER A 328 -9.52 12.99 -13.64
C SER A 328 -9.58 13.19 -15.16
N SER A 329 -9.17 14.35 -15.66
CA SER A 329 -9.07 14.62 -17.10
C SER A 329 -8.08 13.69 -17.79
N GLY A 330 -6.86 13.56 -17.24
CA GLY A 330 -5.86 12.65 -17.78
C GLY A 330 -6.22 11.18 -17.60
N TRP A 331 -6.73 10.83 -16.43
CA TRP A 331 -7.22 9.50 -16.08
C TRP A 331 -8.27 9.01 -17.06
N ARG A 332 -9.31 9.80 -17.38
CA ARG A 332 -10.37 9.41 -18.34
C ARG A 332 -9.81 9.13 -19.74
N ARG A 333 -8.82 9.90 -20.18
CA ARG A 333 -8.14 9.72 -21.48
C ARG A 333 -7.29 8.45 -21.56
N VAL A 334 -6.99 7.82 -20.42
CA VAL A 334 -6.35 6.50 -20.34
C VAL A 334 -7.36 5.39 -20.08
N HIS A 335 -8.22 5.57 -19.07
CA HIS A 335 -9.23 4.62 -18.61
C HIS A 335 -10.29 4.32 -19.67
N ASN A 336 -11.05 5.33 -20.11
CA ASN A 336 -12.24 5.14 -20.96
C ASN A 336 -11.92 4.32 -22.24
N PRO A 337 -10.83 4.60 -22.99
CA PRO A 337 -10.50 3.81 -24.18
C PRO A 337 -10.14 2.35 -23.90
N MET A 338 -9.63 2.04 -22.69
CA MET A 338 -9.18 0.70 -22.33
C MET A 338 -10.28 -0.15 -21.71
N THR A 339 -11.21 0.47 -20.98
CA THR A 339 -12.32 -0.23 -20.31
C THR A 339 -13.61 -0.21 -21.12
N GLY A 340 -13.73 0.70 -22.11
CA GLY A 340 -14.97 0.94 -22.84
C GLY A 340 -16.02 1.68 -22.01
N HIS A 341 -15.66 2.17 -20.81
CA HIS A 341 -16.54 2.98 -19.98
C HIS A 341 -16.53 4.45 -20.43
N ASP A 342 -17.62 5.16 -20.15
CA ASP A 342 -17.76 6.60 -20.42
C ASP A 342 -18.01 7.37 -19.12
N VAL A 343 -16.94 7.56 -18.33
CA VAL A 343 -17.04 8.32 -17.08
C VAL A 343 -17.22 9.81 -17.38
N ALA A 344 -18.22 10.42 -16.74
CA ALA A 344 -18.64 11.81 -16.96
C ALA A 344 -17.48 12.83 -16.87
N ASP A 345 -17.54 13.86 -17.72
CA ASP A 345 -16.54 14.93 -17.80
C ASP A 345 -17.08 16.35 -17.72
N ASP A 346 -18.40 16.50 -17.74
CA ASP A 346 -19.14 17.76 -17.79
C ASP A 346 -19.74 18.16 -16.43
N LEU A 347 -19.57 17.32 -15.41
CA LEU A 347 -19.99 17.58 -14.04
C LEU A 347 -18.93 18.35 -13.25
N THR A 348 -19.37 19.30 -12.43
CA THR A 348 -18.54 19.83 -11.34
C THR A 348 -18.25 18.73 -10.32
N THR A 349 -17.17 18.86 -9.56
CA THR A 349 -16.79 17.85 -8.56
C THR A 349 -17.90 17.59 -7.53
N THR A 350 -18.62 18.63 -7.08
CA THR A 350 -19.77 18.46 -6.18
C THR A 350 -20.97 17.79 -6.86
N GLU A 351 -21.28 18.12 -8.13
CA GLU A 351 -22.34 17.41 -8.88
C GLU A 351 -21.98 15.93 -9.05
N PHE A 352 -20.73 15.64 -9.40
CA PHE A 352 -20.22 14.28 -9.55
C PHE A 352 -20.34 13.51 -8.23
N ALA A 353 -19.89 14.08 -7.11
CA ALA A 353 -19.95 13.42 -5.80
C ALA A 353 -21.40 13.14 -5.35
N ILE A 354 -22.34 14.07 -5.59
CA ILE A 354 -23.77 13.87 -5.31
C ILE A 354 -24.37 12.81 -6.23
N ALA A 355 -24.02 12.83 -7.52
CA ALA A 355 -24.47 11.83 -8.50
C ALA A 355 -23.94 10.42 -8.18
N MET A 356 -22.69 10.31 -7.71
CA MET A 356 -22.08 9.08 -7.21
C MET A 356 -22.87 8.50 -6.04
N LEU A 357 -23.16 9.29 -5.00
CA LEU A 357 -23.98 8.85 -3.87
C LEU A 357 -25.38 8.41 -4.32
N ALA A 358 -25.97 9.15 -5.27
CA ALA A 358 -27.26 8.81 -5.85
C ALA A 358 -27.25 7.48 -6.61
N ALA A 359 -26.22 7.23 -7.42
CA ALA A 359 -26.02 5.98 -8.16
C ALA A 359 -25.80 4.79 -7.22
N ARG A 360 -25.24 5.02 -6.02
CA ARG A 360 -25.05 4.04 -4.94
C ARG A 360 -26.27 3.86 -4.03
N GLY A 361 -27.44 4.36 -4.44
CA GLY A 361 -28.70 4.09 -3.73
C GLY A 361 -28.86 4.84 -2.41
N TRP A 362 -28.09 5.92 -2.17
CA TRP A 362 -28.41 6.85 -1.10
C TRP A 362 -29.71 7.58 -1.41
N THR A 363 -30.54 7.91 -0.43
CA THR A 363 -31.74 8.75 -0.67
C THR A 363 -31.36 10.23 -0.73
N THR A 364 -32.20 11.07 -1.33
CA THR A 364 -31.97 12.53 -1.34
C THR A 364 -31.87 13.08 0.09
N GLN A 365 -32.63 12.52 1.03
CA GLN A 365 -32.61 12.89 2.45
C GLN A 365 -31.31 12.47 3.12
N GLU A 366 -30.81 11.25 2.84
CA GLU A 366 -29.51 10.78 3.34
C GLU A 366 -28.38 11.67 2.83
N ILE A 367 -28.37 12.01 1.54
CA ILE A 367 -27.35 12.89 0.94
C ILE A 367 -27.42 14.30 1.55
N ALA A 368 -28.63 14.84 1.71
CA ALA A 368 -28.83 16.17 2.30
C ALA A 368 -28.31 16.23 3.75
N LYS A 369 -28.60 15.19 4.54
CA LYS A 369 -28.10 15.04 5.91
C LYS A 369 -26.57 14.94 5.92
N HIS A 370 -25.99 14.08 5.08
CA HIS A 370 -24.55 13.85 4.97
C HIS A 370 -23.78 15.14 4.65
N LEU A 371 -24.27 15.90 3.68
CA LEU A 371 -23.64 17.14 3.23
C LEU A 371 -24.01 18.37 4.08
N ASN A 372 -24.91 18.22 5.06
CA ASN A 372 -25.49 19.32 5.82
C ASN A 372 -26.05 20.46 4.92
N ILE A 373 -26.80 20.08 3.88
CA ILE A 373 -27.46 21.01 2.94
C ILE A 373 -28.95 20.70 2.81
N SER A 374 -29.71 21.59 2.17
CA SER A 374 -31.15 21.35 1.99
C SER A 374 -31.43 20.20 1.00
N VAL A 375 -32.52 19.47 1.22
CA VAL A 375 -33.02 18.45 0.28
C VAL A 375 -33.26 19.04 -1.12
N ASN A 376 -33.70 20.30 -1.22
CA ASN A 376 -33.92 20.97 -2.50
C ASN A 376 -32.60 21.23 -3.24
N THR A 377 -31.53 21.56 -2.50
CA THR A 377 -30.18 21.72 -3.07
C THR A 377 -29.69 20.41 -3.69
N VAL A 378 -29.87 19.28 -2.98
CA VAL A 378 -29.53 17.95 -3.53
C VAL A 378 -30.33 17.64 -4.78
N LYS A 379 -31.65 17.87 -4.77
CA LYS A 379 -32.51 17.68 -5.96
C LYS A 379 -32.03 18.51 -7.14
N SER A 380 -31.65 19.76 -6.91
CA SER A 380 -31.12 20.65 -7.95
C SER A 380 -29.85 20.09 -8.57
N HIS A 381 -28.88 19.63 -7.75
CA HIS A 381 -27.64 19.05 -8.27
C HIS A 381 -27.88 17.75 -9.05
N ILE A 382 -28.75 16.86 -8.56
CA ILE A 382 -29.11 15.64 -9.29
C ILE A 382 -29.78 15.99 -10.61
N SER A 383 -30.71 16.96 -10.62
CA SER A 383 -31.40 17.40 -11.84
C SER A 383 -30.44 17.99 -12.86
N GLU A 384 -29.48 18.82 -12.43
CA GLU A 384 -28.50 19.41 -13.34
C GLU A 384 -27.54 18.36 -13.88
N ALA A 385 -27.09 17.42 -13.05
CA ALA A 385 -26.26 16.30 -13.49
C ALA A 385 -26.99 15.41 -14.52
N MET A 386 -28.27 15.09 -14.29
CA MET A 386 -29.07 14.32 -15.23
C MET A 386 -29.27 15.04 -16.56
N LYS A 387 -29.48 16.35 -16.52
CA LYS A 387 -29.63 17.19 -17.71
C LYS A 387 -28.33 17.25 -18.52
N LYS A 388 -27.19 17.43 -17.87
CA LYS A 388 -25.86 17.47 -18.50
C LYS A 388 -25.53 16.15 -19.20
N LEU A 389 -25.76 15.04 -18.48
CA LEU A 389 -25.55 13.68 -18.99
C LEU A 389 -26.65 13.17 -19.92
N ASN A 390 -27.70 13.96 -20.16
CA ASN A 390 -28.85 13.60 -20.99
C ASN A 390 -29.49 12.25 -20.59
N VAL A 391 -29.75 12.07 -19.29
CA VAL A 391 -30.42 10.89 -18.72
C VAL A 391 -31.78 11.25 -18.12
N GLU A 392 -32.75 10.33 -18.22
CA GLU A 392 -34.13 10.56 -17.79
C GLU A 392 -34.38 10.12 -16.35
N THR A 393 -33.63 9.13 -15.88
CA THR A 393 -33.80 8.58 -14.52
C THR A 393 -32.54 8.65 -13.67
N ARG A 394 -32.74 8.80 -12.36
CA ARG A 394 -31.65 8.76 -11.38
C ARG A 394 -30.82 7.47 -11.44
N LYS A 395 -31.44 6.37 -11.88
CA LYS A 395 -30.77 5.06 -11.99
C LYS A 395 -29.78 5.03 -13.15
N GLU A 396 -30.05 5.77 -14.22
CA GLU A 396 -29.18 5.87 -15.40
C GLU A 396 -27.87 6.60 -15.10
N LEU A 397 -27.80 7.44 -14.07
CA LEU A 397 -26.54 8.05 -13.62
C LEU A 397 -25.44 7.00 -13.40
N LYS A 398 -25.79 5.76 -12.96
CA LYS A 398 -24.83 4.67 -12.76
C LYS A 398 -24.00 4.34 -14.01
N GLN A 399 -24.48 4.64 -15.22
CA GLN A 399 -23.75 4.40 -16.47
C GLN A 399 -22.52 5.31 -16.63
N TYR A 400 -22.56 6.50 -16.04
CA TYR A 400 -21.53 7.54 -16.19
C TYR A 400 -20.67 7.73 -14.93
N MET A 401 -21.02 7.02 -13.85
CA MET A 401 -20.37 7.08 -12.54
C MET A 401 -19.32 5.97 -12.39
N LEU A 402 -18.36 6.17 -11.48
CA LEU A 402 -17.44 5.11 -11.08
C LEU A 402 -18.20 4.01 -10.34
N ARG A 403 -17.77 2.75 -10.53
CA ARG A 403 -18.39 1.62 -9.84
C ARG A 403 -18.08 1.66 -8.33
#